data_AF-A0A961LF88-F1
#
_entry.id   AF-A0A961LF88-F1
#
_cell.length_a   1.000
_cell.length_b   1.000
_cell.length_c   1.000
_cell.angle_alpha   90.00
_cell.angle_beta   90.00
_cell.angle_gamma   90.00
#
_symmetry.space_group_name_H-M   'P 1'
#
loop_
_entity.id
_entity.type
_entity.pdbx_description
1 polymer ?
#
loop_
_entity_poly.entity_id
_entity_poly.type
_entity_poly.pdbx_seq_one_letter_code
_entity_poly.pdbx_strand_id
1 'polypeptide(L)'
;PQEPGPDSIAYYCGMNISEHAGPKGQIFLKGQQKPVWFASVRDTLAFTMLPGEPNNIAAIFVSDVGKAKRWDQLETGAWVEADDAVFVAGSSARGGMGVAELVPFAKRAAAEQFQAKHGGEIYRLGDLPERYILGEADVQTSSASDPDAASMDMAH
;
A
#
# COMPACT_ATOMS: atom_id res chain seq x y z
N PRO A 1 -12.21 3.11 -13.73
CA PRO A 1 -12.13 3.59 -12.32
C PRO A 1 -13.36 4.44 -11.98
N GLN A 2 -13.76 4.45 -10.72
CA GLN A 2 -14.78 5.33 -10.16
C GLN A 2 -14.12 6.44 -9.35
N GLU A 3 -14.82 7.57 -9.19
CA GLU A 3 -14.42 8.62 -8.27
C GLU A 3 -15.02 8.36 -6.89
N PRO A 4 -14.29 8.66 -5.81
CA PRO A 4 -14.80 8.43 -4.48
C PRO A 4 -15.88 9.42 -4.10
N GLY A 5 -16.86 8.93 -3.36
CA GLY A 5 -17.93 9.70 -2.75
C GLY A 5 -18.00 9.49 -1.23
N PRO A 6 -19.05 10.02 -0.58
CA PRO A 6 -19.23 9.93 0.88
C PRO A 6 -19.26 8.49 1.42
N ASP A 7 -19.64 7.52 0.59
CA ASP A 7 -19.72 6.10 0.95
C ASP A 7 -18.49 5.28 0.50
N SER A 8 -17.42 5.94 0.08
CA SER A 8 -16.16 5.28 -0.30
C SER A 8 -15.36 4.97 0.95
N ILE A 9 -15.65 3.80 1.53
CA ILE A 9 -15.06 3.31 2.78
C ILE A 9 -13.90 2.37 2.48
N ALA A 10 -12.73 2.65 3.07
CA ALA A 10 -11.55 1.80 2.92
C ALA A 10 -11.77 0.43 3.56
N TYR A 11 -11.42 -0.62 2.82
CA TYR A 11 -11.70 -2.01 3.17
C TYR A 11 -11.16 -2.43 4.54
N TYR A 12 -9.91 -2.09 4.85
CA TYR A 12 -9.25 -2.55 6.08
C TYR A 12 -9.60 -1.73 7.34
N CYS A 13 -9.67 -0.41 7.24
CA CYS A 13 -9.89 0.45 8.42
C CYS A 13 -11.35 0.87 8.64
N GLY A 14 -12.23 0.68 7.66
CA GLY A 14 -13.65 1.04 7.77
C GLY A 14 -13.94 2.55 7.81
N MET A 15 -12.94 3.39 7.57
CA MET A 15 -13.07 4.85 7.51
C MET A 15 -13.21 5.35 6.07
N ASN A 16 -13.69 6.58 5.88
CA ASN A 16 -13.80 7.14 4.54
C ASN A 16 -12.40 7.35 3.93
N ILE A 17 -12.24 7.02 2.65
CA ILE A 17 -10.94 7.18 1.98
C ILE A 17 -10.45 8.63 1.93
N SER A 18 -11.35 9.62 2.00
CA SER A 18 -10.99 11.04 2.06
C SER A 18 -10.31 11.43 3.38
N GLU A 19 -10.41 10.59 4.41
CA GLU A 19 -9.77 10.83 5.71
C GLU A 19 -8.29 10.42 5.71
N HIS A 20 -7.79 9.84 4.61
CA HIS A 20 -6.44 9.32 4.53
C HIS A 20 -5.63 10.13 3.53
N ALA A 21 -4.48 10.65 3.95
CA ALA A 21 -3.51 11.24 3.03
C ALA A 21 -2.86 10.17 2.12
N GLY A 22 -2.16 10.62 1.09
CA GLY A 22 -1.40 9.76 0.20
C GLY A 22 -2.24 9.07 -0.88
N PRO A 23 -1.60 8.19 -1.67
CA PRO A 23 -2.23 7.56 -2.81
C PRO A 23 -3.32 6.58 -2.37
N LYS A 24 -4.25 6.30 -3.29
CA LYS A 24 -5.43 5.47 -3.07
C LYS A 24 -5.50 4.37 -4.12
N GLY A 25 -6.22 3.31 -3.81
CA GLY A 25 -6.49 2.27 -4.79
C GLY A 25 -7.94 1.80 -4.76
N GLN A 26 -8.30 1.14 -5.85
CA GLN A 26 -9.61 0.53 -6.03
C GLN A 26 -9.48 -0.75 -6.85
N ILE A 27 -10.16 -1.81 -6.40
CA ILE A 27 -10.19 -3.10 -7.07
C ILE A 27 -11.61 -3.41 -7.49
N PHE A 28 -11.79 -3.73 -8.77
CA PHE A 28 -13.04 -4.28 -9.27
C PHE A 28 -12.97 -5.79 -9.25
N LEU A 29 -13.95 -6.42 -8.60
CA LEU A 29 -14.12 -7.87 -8.61
C LEU A 29 -15.13 -8.27 -9.69
N LYS A 30 -14.92 -9.42 -10.33
CA LYS A 30 -15.82 -9.94 -11.37
C LYS A 30 -17.24 -10.08 -10.80
N GLY A 31 -18.22 -9.52 -11.52
CA GLY A 31 -19.63 -9.55 -11.13
C GLY A 31 -20.06 -8.44 -10.18
N GLN A 32 -19.14 -7.57 -9.73
CA GLN A 32 -19.47 -6.42 -8.88
C GLN A 32 -19.39 -5.11 -9.67
N GLN A 33 -20.36 -4.21 -9.45
CA GLN A 33 -20.35 -2.88 -10.06
C GLN A 33 -19.57 -1.85 -9.25
N LYS A 34 -19.52 -2.00 -7.92
CA LYS A 34 -18.77 -1.11 -7.03
C LYS A 34 -17.38 -1.70 -6.79
N PRO A 35 -16.33 -0.87 -6.74
CA PRO A 35 -15.02 -1.34 -6.37
C PRO A 35 -14.92 -1.56 -4.86
N VAL A 36 -13.92 -2.36 -4.48
CA VAL A 36 -13.34 -2.38 -3.14
C VAL A 36 -12.36 -1.21 -3.06
N TRP A 37 -12.50 -0.36 -2.05
CA TRP A 37 -11.67 0.84 -1.88
C TRP A 37 -10.53 0.62 -0.89
N PHE A 38 -9.38 1.23 -1.15
CA PHE A 38 -8.20 1.14 -0.29
C PHE A 38 -7.61 2.53 -0.02
N ALA A 39 -7.26 2.76 1.25
CA ALA A 39 -6.68 4.01 1.71
C ALA A 39 -5.18 4.19 1.35
N SER A 40 -4.53 3.11 0.91
CA SER A 40 -3.14 3.06 0.48
C SER A 40 -3.01 2.19 -0.78
N VAL A 41 -1.96 2.44 -1.57
CA VAL A 41 -1.65 1.61 -2.74
C VAL A 41 -0.97 0.33 -2.31
N ARG A 42 -0.17 0.39 -1.24
CA ARG A 42 0.39 -0.80 -0.62
C ARG A 42 -0.68 -1.83 -0.24
N ASP A 43 -1.73 -1.43 0.47
CA ASP A 43 -2.80 -2.35 0.88
C ASP A 43 -3.59 -2.86 -0.32
N THR A 44 -3.75 -2.01 -1.35
CA THR A 44 -4.40 -2.41 -2.62
C THR A 44 -3.67 -3.59 -3.25
N LEU A 45 -2.34 -3.53 -3.33
CA LEU A 45 -1.56 -4.61 -3.92
C LEU A 45 -1.46 -5.82 -2.98
N ALA A 46 -1.35 -5.60 -1.67
CA ALA A 46 -1.32 -6.68 -0.68
C ALA A 46 -2.59 -7.54 -0.72
N PHE A 47 -3.76 -6.91 -0.90
CA PHE A 47 -5.04 -7.61 -1.05
C PHE A 47 -5.02 -8.67 -2.17
N THR A 48 -4.21 -8.47 -3.21
CA THR A 48 -4.11 -9.42 -4.34
C THR A 48 -3.25 -10.65 -4.02
N MET A 49 -2.48 -10.60 -2.94
CA MET A 49 -1.49 -11.61 -2.56
C MET A 49 -1.89 -12.39 -1.31
N LEU A 50 -2.70 -11.80 -0.43
CA LEU A 50 -3.03 -12.39 0.87
C LEU A 50 -3.97 -13.60 0.73
N PRO A 51 -3.69 -14.70 1.46
CA PRO A 51 -4.57 -15.85 1.47
C PRO A 51 -5.92 -15.48 2.09
N GLY A 52 -7.01 -15.89 1.44
CA GLY A 52 -8.38 -15.62 1.90
C GLY A 52 -9.05 -14.41 1.25
N GLU A 53 -8.29 -13.54 0.58
CA GLU A 53 -8.88 -12.47 -0.22
C GLU A 53 -9.43 -13.01 -1.56
N PRO A 54 -10.46 -12.36 -2.14
CA PRO A 54 -11.01 -12.75 -3.43
C PRO A 54 -9.97 -12.74 -4.56
N ASN A 55 -9.88 -13.85 -5.29
CA ASN A 55 -9.00 -13.98 -6.45
C ASN A 55 -9.68 -13.66 -7.80
N ASN A 56 -10.95 -13.27 -7.78
CA ASN A 56 -11.74 -12.94 -8.98
C ASN A 56 -11.57 -11.47 -9.39
N ILE A 57 -10.34 -10.98 -9.40
CA ILE A 57 -10.01 -9.60 -9.78
C ILE A 57 -10.32 -9.38 -11.27
N ALA A 58 -11.00 -8.28 -11.57
CA ALA A 58 -11.32 -7.83 -12.92
C ALA A 58 -10.45 -6.66 -13.37
N ALA A 59 -10.14 -5.74 -12.46
CA ALA A 59 -9.25 -4.60 -12.72
C ALA A 59 -8.72 -4.01 -11.41
N ILE A 60 -7.52 -3.45 -11.44
CA ILE A 60 -6.90 -2.73 -10.31
C ILE A 60 -6.53 -1.34 -10.79
N PHE A 61 -7.03 -0.31 -10.11
CA PHE A 61 -6.64 1.07 -10.37
C PHE A 61 -5.99 1.68 -9.13
N VAL A 62 -4.95 2.46 -9.37
CA VAL A 62 -4.23 3.23 -8.36
C VAL A 62 -4.24 4.70 -8.74
N SER A 63 -4.20 5.58 -7.75
CA SER A 63 -4.19 7.03 -8.01
C SER A 63 -2.91 7.44 -8.75
N ASP A 64 -2.96 8.35 -9.71
CA ASP A 64 -1.77 8.89 -10.36
C ASP A 64 -1.23 10.11 -9.60
N VAL A 65 -0.22 9.92 -8.75
CA VAL A 65 0.37 11.00 -7.95
C VAL A 65 1.01 12.06 -8.83
N GLY A 66 1.40 11.73 -10.06
CA GLY A 66 1.93 12.70 -11.03
C GLY A 66 0.94 13.81 -11.41
N LYS A 67 -0.37 13.61 -11.15
CA LYS A 67 -1.42 14.62 -11.34
C LYS A 67 -1.80 15.34 -10.06
N ALA A 68 -1.39 14.84 -8.89
CA ALA A 68 -1.81 15.37 -7.60
C ALA A 68 -1.19 16.76 -7.33
N LYS A 69 -2.02 17.72 -6.94
CA LYS A 69 -1.53 19.04 -6.50
C LYS A 69 -1.10 19.03 -5.03
N ARG A 70 -1.71 18.16 -4.23
CA ARG A 70 -1.42 17.96 -2.81
C ARG A 70 -1.36 16.48 -2.49
N TRP A 71 -0.51 16.12 -1.53
CA TRP A 71 -0.34 14.72 -1.09
C TRP A 71 -1.62 14.14 -0.46
N ASP A 72 -2.41 14.97 0.20
CA ASP A 72 -3.63 14.59 0.91
C ASP A 72 -4.90 14.68 0.06
N GLN A 73 -4.76 14.97 -1.24
CA GLN A 73 -5.89 15.18 -2.13
C GLN A 73 -5.79 14.32 -3.38
N LEU A 74 -6.81 13.50 -3.61
CA LEU A 74 -7.02 12.84 -4.90
C LEU A 74 -7.66 13.82 -5.88
N GLU A 75 -7.01 14.03 -7.03
CA GLU A 75 -7.58 14.81 -8.13
C GLU A 75 -8.55 13.94 -8.96
N THR A 76 -9.66 14.53 -9.41
CA THR A 76 -10.60 13.85 -10.31
C THR A 76 -9.89 13.35 -11.57
N GLY A 77 -10.12 12.10 -11.95
CA GLY A 77 -9.48 11.47 -13.12
C GLY A 77 -7.99 11.17 -12.93
N ALA A 78 -7.45 11.29 -11.72
CA ALA A 78 -6.09 10.88 -11.39
C ALA A 78 -6.04 9.40 -11.04
N TRP A 79 -6.42 8.55 -12.01
CA TRP A 79 -6.36 7.09 -11.90
C TRP A 79 -5.54 6.51 -13.04
N VAL A 80 -4.83 5.42 -12.76
CA VAL A 80 -4.11 4.60 -13.73
C VAL A 80 -4.30 3.13 -13.39
N GLU A 81 -4.36 2.28 -14.41
CA GLU A 81 -4.39 0.83 -14.22
C GLU A 81 -3.05 0.36 -13.66
N ALA A 82 -3.07 -0.56 -12.69
CA ALA A 82 -1.86 -0.91 -11.94
C ALA A 82 -0.75 -1.52 -12.83
N ASP A 83 -1.12 -2.27 -13.88
CA ASP A 83 -0.18 -2.86 -14.84
C ASP A 83 0.52 -1.82 -15.74
N ASP A 84 -0.15 -0.69 -15.99
CA ASP A 84 0.38 0.43 -16.77
C ASP A 84 1.16 1.44 -15.93
N ALA A 85 1.02 1.37 -14.61
CA ALA A 85 1.69 2.26 -13.68
C ALA A 85 3.16 1.90 -13.46
N VAL A 86 3.92 2.89 -12.97
CA VAL A 86 5.19 2.67 -12.29
C VAL A 86 5.09 3.11 -10.84
N PHE A 87 5.84 2.45 -9.97
CA PHE A 87 5.79 2.66 -8.53
C PHE A 87 7.16 3.10 -8.02
N VAL A 88 7.20 4.14 -7.19
CA VAL A 88 8.38 4.45 -6.38
C VAL A 88 8.22 3.74 -5.03
N ALA A 89 9.12 2.82 -4.74
CA ALA A 89 9.18 2.06 -3.49
C ALA A 89 10.40 2.48 -2.64
N GLY A 90 10.30 2.37 -1.32
CA GLY A 90 11.40 2.72 -0.41
C GLY A 90 11.72 4.22 -0.33
N SER A 91 10.79 5.08 -0.75
CA SER A 91 10.96 6.53 -0.61
C SER A 91 10.71 7.00 0.83
N SER A 92 11.05 8.26 1.12
CA SER A 92 10.74 8.90 2.41
C SER A 92 9.25 9.26 2.58
N ALA A 93 8.43 9.18 1.53
CA ALA A 93 7.01 9.52 1.60
C ALA A 93 6.21 8.50 2.40
N ARG A 94 5.19 9.00 3.11
CA ARG A 94 4.35 8.22 4.02
C ARG A 94 2.89 8.32 3.62
N GLY A 95 2.19 7.20 3.64
CA GLY A 95 0.75 7.13 3.37
C GLY A 95 -0.07 7.67 4.52
N GLY A 96 -1.40 7.57 4.43
CA GLY A 96 -2.34 8.09 5.44
C GLY A 96 -2.14 7.52 6.85
N MET A 97 -1.51 6.35 6.96
CA MET A 97 -1.19 5.69 8.24
C MET A 97 0.20 6.03 8.78
N GLY A 98 0.92 6.99 8.18
CA GLY A 98 2.28 7.38 8.61
C GLY A 98 3.38 6.34 8.32
N VAL A 99 3.04 5.22 7.69
CA VAL A 99 3.97 4.15 7.29
C VAL A 99 4.48 4.34 5.86
N ALA A 100 5.50 3.56 5.48
CA ALA A 100 6.03 3.55 4.12
C ALA A 100 4.93 3.20 3.11
N GLU A 101 4.95 3.88 1.96
CA GLU A 101 3.94 3.79 0.92
C GLU A 101 4.56 3.48 -0.44
N LEU A 102 3.78 2.82 -1.30
CA LEU A 102 4.09 2.68 -2.72
C LEU A 102 3.50 3.85 -3.48
N VAL A 103 4.35 4.63 -4.16
CA VAL A 103 3.91 5.86 -4.81
C VAL A 103 3.72 5.63 -6.31
N PRO A 104 2.49 5.47 -6.80
CA PRO A 104 2.19 5.21 -8.22
C PRO A 104 2.23 6.45 -9.11
N PHE A 105 2.65 6.25 -10.36
CA PHE A 105 2.65 7.25 -11.41
C PHE A 105 2.23 6.63 -12.74
N ALA A 106 1.43 7.36 -13.52
CA ALA A 106 1.12 6.96 -14.90
C ALA A 106 2.30 7.20 -15.87
N LYS A 107 3.22 8.09 -15.51
CA LYS A 107 4.38 8.47 -16.33
C LYS A 107 5.67 8.28 -15.56
N ARG A 108 6.61 7.52 -16.15
CA ARG A 108 7.95 7.32 -15.58
C ARG A 108 8.68 8.63 -15.28
N ALA A 109 8.59 9.63 -16.15
CA ALA A 109 9.22 10.93 -15.91
C ALA A 109 8.72 11.62 -14.62
N ALA A 110 7.46 11.43 -14.23
CA ALA A 110 6.95 11.97 -12.96
C ALA A 110 7.50 11.17 -11.76
N ALA A 111 7.62 9.85 -11.89
CA ALA A 111 8.24 9.00 -10.89
C ALA A 111 9.71 9.36 -10.66
N GLU A 112 10.47 9.66 -11.72
CA GLU A 112 11.87 10.10 -11.64
C GLU A 112 12.01 11.44 -10.92
N GLN A 113 11.11 12.39 -11.18
CA GLN A 113 11.09 13.68 -10.46
C GLN A 113 10.76 13.49 -8.98
N PHE A 114 9.85 12.58 -8.66
CA PHE A 114 9.53 12.24 -7.28
C PHE A 114 10.71 11.55 -6.58
N GLN A 115 11.30 10.55 -7.24
CA GLN A 115 12.47 9.82 -6.75
C GLN A 115 13.64 10.75 -6.45
N ALA A 116 13.91 11.73 -7.32
CA ALA A 116 14.97 12.72 -7.10
C ALA A 116 14.79 13.54 -5.81
N LYS A 117 13.55 13.73 -5.35
CA LYS A 117 13.22 14.51 -4.15
C LYS A 117 13.08 13.64 -2.90
N HIS A 118 12.51 12.45 -3.04
CA HIS A 118 12.10 11.61 -1.92
C HIS A 118 12.93 10.34 -1.76
N GLY A 119 13.85 10.08 -2.69
CA GLY A 119 14.60 8.82 -2.78
C GLY A 119 13.73 7.65 -3.25
N GLY A 120 14.21 6.43 -3.00
CA GLY A 120 13.56 5.19 -3.39
C GLY A 120 13.96 4.69 -4.78
N GLU A 121 13.27 3.67 -5.24
CA GLU A 121 13.54 2.96 -6.50
C GLU A 121 12.25 2.81 -7.32
N ILE A 122 12.38 2.87 -8.65
CA ILE A 122 11.24 2.83 -9.58
C ILE A 122 11.07 1.41 -10.13
N TYR A 123 9.89 0.85 -9.95
CA TYR A 123 9.51 -0.48 -10.41
C TYR A 123 8.26 -0.43 -11.30
N ARG A 124 8.13 -1.40 -12.22
CA ARG A 124 6.82 -1.79 -12.78
C ARG A 124 6.16 -2.79 -11.83
N LEU A 125 4.84 -2.99 -11.94
CA LEU A 125 4.12 -3.90 -11.05
C LEU A 125 4.73 -5.31 -11.01
N GLY A 126 5.03 -5.90 -12.18
CA GLY A 126 5.59 -7.25 -12.27
C GLY A 126 7.02 -7.40 -11.73
N ASP A 127 7.75 -6.29 -11.57
CA ASP A 127 9.12 -6.27 -11.05
C ASP A 127 9.17 -5.79 -9.59
N LEU A 128 8.03 -5.40 -9.01
CA LEU A 128 7.95 -4.79 -7.68
C LEU A 128 8.14 -5.87 -6.61
N PRO A 129 9.21 -5.78 -5.78
CA PRO A 129 9.45 -6.81 -4.77
C PRO A 129 8.36 -6.86 -3.70
N GLU A 130 7.89 -8.07 -3.37
CA GLU A 130 6.83 -8.30 -2.38
C GLU A 130 7.11 -7.68 -1.01
N ARG A 131 8.39 -7.57 -0.61
CA ARG A 131 8.80 -6.91 0.65
C ARG A 131 8.31 -5.46 0.77
N TYR A 132 8.10 -4.75 -0.34
CA TYR A 132 7.56 -3.39 -0.31
C TYR A 132 6.02 -3.36 -0.25
N ILE A 133 5.37 -4.49 -0.53
CA ILE A 133 3.92 -4.64 -0.56
C ILE A 133 3.45 -5.21 0.79
N LEU A 134 3.94 -6.39 1.16
CA LEU A 134 3.58 -7.08 2.39
C LEU A 134 4.30 -6.49 3.62
N GLY A 135 5.36 -5.71 3.38
CA GLY A 135 6.31 -5.29 4.41
C GLY A 135 7.37 -6.36 4.62
N GLU A 136 8.42 -6.01 5.36
CA GLU A 136 9.09 -7.07 6.14
C GLU A 136 8.01 -7.57 7.08
N ALA A 137 7.61 -8.84 6.93
CA ALA A 137 6.85 -9.50 7.99
C ALA A 137 7.57 -9.14 9.28
N ASP A 138 6.84 -8.66 10.30
CA ASP A 138 7.38 -8.56 11.65
C ASP A 138 7.84 -9.97 12.05
N VAL A 139 9.06 -10.33 11.69
CA VAL A 139 9.86 -11.33 12.38
C VAL A 139 10.43 -10.61 13.59
N GLN A 140 9.53 -10.08 14.42
CA GLN A 140 9.71 -10.10 15.85
C GLN A 140 9.58 -11.58 16.23
N THR A 141 10.63 -12.35 15.94
CA THR A 141 10.91 -13.57 16.69
C THR A 141 10.86 -13.16 18.14
N SER A 142 9.81 -13.59 18.82
CA SER A 142 9.75 -13.79 20.24
C SER A 142 10.87 -14.73 20.66
N SER A 143 12.11 -14.23 20.69
CA SER A 143 13.14 -14.78 21.56
C SER A 143 12.96 -14.09 22.90
N ALA A 144 11.96 -14.54 23.64
CA ALA A 144 12.10 -14.60 25.08
C ALA A 144 13.30 -15.49 25.33
N SER A 145 14.48 -14.88 25.43
CA SER A 145 15.61 -15.48 26.10
C SER A 145 15.21 -15.58 27.55
N ASP A 146 14.65 -16.73 27.95
CA ASP A 146 14.70 -17.20 29.33
C ASP A 146 16.16 -17.58 29.61
N PRO A 147 16.85 -16.91 30.56
CA PRO A 147 17.89 -17.58 31.29
C PRO A 147 17.31 -18.05 32.63
N ASP A 148 17.36 -19.37 32.79
CA ASP A 148 17.74 -20.02 34.04
C ASP A 148 16.61 -20.45 34.99
N ALA A 149 16.09 -21.64 34.70
CA ALA A 149 15.53 -22.52 35.72
C ALA A 149 16.31 -23.84 35.74
N ALA A 150 17.33 -23.93 36.61
CA ALA A 150 17.77 -25.14 37.31
C ALA A 150 18.79 -24.75 38.40
N SER A 151 18.38 -24.52 39.66
CA SER A 151 18.25 -25.54 40.73
C SER A 151 19.58 -25.97 41.39
N MET A 152 19.51 -26.14 42.73
CA MET A 152 20.44 -26.82 43.67
C MET A 152 21.61 -25.98 44.20
N ASP A 153 22.01 -25.94 45.48
CA ASP A 153 21.59 -26.55 46.77
C ASP A 153 22.52 -25.93 47.86
N MET A 154 22.17 -26.11 49.14
CA MET A 154 23.04 -26.12 50.35
C MET A 154 23.60 -24.82 50.98
N ALA A 155 22.97 -24.48 52.13
CA ALA A 155 23.56 -24.25 53.46
C ALA A 155 25.07 -23.93 53.62
N HIS A 156 25.38 -22.78 54.21
CA HIS A 156 25.85 -22.61 55.61
C HIS A 156 25.88 -21.12 55.98
#